data_AF-A0A9P7GYC9-F1
#
_entry.id   AF-A0A9P7GYC9-F1
#
_cell.length_a   1.000
_cell.length_b   1.000
_cell.length_c   1.000
_cell.angle_alpha   90.00
_cell.angle_beta   90.00
_cell.angle_gamma   90.00
#
_symmetry.space_group_name_H-M   'P 1'
#
loop_
_entity.id
_entity.type
_entity.pdbx_description
1 polymer ?
#
loop_
_entity_poly.entity_id
_entity_poly.type
_entity_poly.pdbx_seq_one_letter_code
_entity_poly.pdbx_strand_id
1 'polypeptide(L)'
;MADSGKLPCCWTCKIRHVKCDGATAACLQCTSRQVQCHGYGPMPIWMDGGPNEKQERQNIKDAVKKSFRQKKKFQAHQRRGHKKDTSQGRTLPKPTTEGLELSENSEININSRITSSPTSSPPSFQNRDLSGHSFAEPLQYDEASLLMHYLDHVFPYQYPCFDKARWSRGWLLWLLSKNGPLYRASLGLAALHQRSLLGEMSNHPLELEFHTEAVRKLHEFLTSIDITELEPENETLVEIITCGVALISFEVLQGSTADWQSHLSAMTSIAVTISRQPQLLKTPDQPPLPLFRSRATTAMEFHIPVLLWMDLLACIATRERPKLPYDEWLGPSCTFQLAHIMGCHNSVMKAIGDLAVLSQWKSTSLMVDDLDLRQFHERRQQIEDELELAMDTTPMVPMESERSLPNPSTRQASDQRKSEERPDQRCITRIFAAATLAQLAAVNADVSNDMSSTRIRRAVSRVILEIKMAGQIPAEINKGSLKHS
;
A
#
# COMPACT_ATOMS: atom_id res chain seq x y z
N MET A 1 25.34 -28.18 -38.00
CA MET A 1 24.22 -27.26 -38.35
C MET A 1 23.17 -27.40 -37.26
N ALA A 2 23.04 -26.41 -36.38
CA ALA A 2 21.98 -26.40 -35.36
C ALA A 2 20.76 -25.66 -35.95
N ASP A 3 19.59 -26.29 -35.92
CA ASP A 3 18.37 -25.71 -36.50
C ASP A 3 17.84 -24.55 -35.65
N SER A 4 17.32 -23.54 -36.34
CA SER A 4 16.84 -22.28 -35.77
C SER A 4 15.64 -22.49 -34.82
N GLY A 5 15.73 -21.89 -33.63
CA GLY A 5 14.80 -22.13 -32.53
C GLY A 5 13.35 -21.73 -32.82
N LYS A 6 12.51 -22.71 -33.18
CA LYS A 6 11.06 -22.60 -33.02
C LYS A 6 10.68 -22.69 -31.54
N LEU A 7 10.11 -21.62 -31.01
CA LEU A 7 9.45 -21.62 -29.70
C LEU A 7 8.47 -22.80 -29.59
N PRO A 8 8.43 -23.52 -28.44
CA PRO A 8 7.51 -24.63 -28.27
C PRO A 8 6.06 -24.16 -28.40
N CYS A 9 5.27 -24.87 -29.20
CA CYS A 9 3.88 -24.56 -29.50
C CYS A 9 2.98 -25.62 -28.87
N CYS A 10 1.97 -25.21 -28.11
CA CYS A 10 1.10 -26.16 -27.42
C CYS A 10 0.24 -26.94 -28.42
N TRP A 11 -0.12 -28.18 -28.08
CA TRP A 11 -0.85 -29.05 -29.01
C TRP A 11 -2.21 -28.49 -29.43
N THR A 12 -2.89 -27.72 -28.56
CA THR A 12 -4.13 -26.98 -28.89
C THR A 12 -3.90 -25.87 -29.93
N CYS A 13 -2.84 -25.07 -29.80
CA CYS A 13 -2.53 -24.02 -30.80
C CYS A 13 -2.06 -24.64 -32.12
N LYS A 14 -1.30 -25.73 -32.05
CA LYS A 14 -0.81 -26.48 -33.21
C LYS A 14 -1.97 -27.03 -34.05
N ILE A 15 -2.95 -27.72 -33.45
CA ILE A 15 -4.12 -28.23 -34.21
C ILE A 15 -5.09 -27.14 -34.69
N ARG A 16 -5.06 -25.95 -34.06
CA ARG A 16 -5.83 -24.77 -34.46
C ARG A 16 -5.14 -23.91 -35.54
N HIS A 17 -3.89 -24.21 -35.91
CA HIS A 17 -3.03 -23.37 -36.76
C HIS A 17 -2.96 -21.90 -36.30
N VAL A 18 -2.80 -21.65 -35.00
CA VAL A 18 -2.61 -20.30 -34.43
C VAL A 18 -1.24 -20.15 -33.77
N LYS A 19 -0.68 -18.94 -33.82
CA LYS A 19 0.61 -18.63 -33.19
C LYS A 19 0.50 -18.82 -31.67
N CYS A 20 1.38 -19.63 -31.10
CA CYS A 20 1.45 -19.87 -29.66
C CYS A 20 2.47 -18.93 -29.01
N ASP A 21 2.16 -18.52 -27.78
CA ASP A 21 3.00 -17.65 -26.93
C ASP A 21 4.06 -18.40 -26.12
N GLY A 22 3.93 -19.73 -25.96
CA GLY A 22 4.99 -20.59 -25.39
C GLY A 22 5.06 -20.61 -23.85
N ALA A 23 4.13 -19.97 -23.14
CA ALA A 23 4.05 -19.97 -21.69
C ALA A 23 3.95 -21.39 -21.10
N THR A 24 4.71 -21.68 -20.03
CA THR A 24 5.07 -23.04 -19.58
C THR A 24 3.92 -23.94 -19.12
N ALA A 25 2.86 -23.38 -18.50
CA ALA A 25 1.73 -24.17 -18.00
C ALA A 25 0.58 -24.27 -19.01
N ALA A 26 0.02 -23.14 -19.42
CA ALA A 26 -1.01 -23.04 -20.45
C ALA A 26 -0.82 -21.74 -21.25
N CYS A 27 -1.00 -21.80 -22.56
CA CYS A 27 -0.76 -20.64 -23.41
C CYS A 27 -1.91 -19.62 -23.36
N LEU A 28 -1.56 -18.33 -23.43
CA LEU A 28 -2.50 -17.22 -23.42
C LEU A 28 -3.54 -17.33 -24.55
N GLN A 29 -3.18 -17.87 -25.71
CA GLN A 29 -4.12 -18.08 -26.83
C GLN A 29 -5.18 -19.17 -26.61
N CYS A 30 -5.02 -20.02 -25.60
CA CYS A 30 -6.04 -20.98 -25.16
C CYS A 30 -6.81 -20.45 -23.95
N THR A 31 -6.10 -19.95 -22.94
CA THR A 31 -6.68 -19.40 -21.70
C THR A 31 -7.61 -18.20 -21.99
N SER A 32 -7.18 -17.21 -22.79
CA SER A 32 -8.00 -16.03 -23.16
C SER A 32 -9.27 -16.36 -23.94
N ARG A 33 -9.36 -17.57 -24.51
CA ARG A 33 -10.53 -18.06 -25.25
C ARG A 33 -11.32 -19.10 -24.47
N GLN A 34 -10.93 -19.41 -23.23
CA GLN A 34 -11.55 -20.44 -22.38
C GLN A 34 -11.63 -21.81 -23.10
N VAL A 35 -10.54 -22.23 -23.72
CA VAL A 35 -10.41 -23.57 -24.34
C VAL A 35 -9.23 -24.34 -23.75
N GLN A 36 -9.39 -25.66 -23.63
CA GLN A 36 -8.41 -26.52 -23.00
C GLN A 36 -7.03 -26.43 -23.68
N CYS A 37 -6.00 -26.12 -22.89
CA CYS A 37 -4.61 -26.20 -23.34
C CYS A 37 -4.08 -27.61 -23.07
N HIS A 38 -3.72 -28.36 -24.11
CA HIS A 38 -3.12 -29.70 -23.98
C HIS A 38 -1.59 -29.66 -23.76
N GLY A 39 -1.07 -28.51 -23.31
CA GLY A 39 0.35 -28.34 -22.96
C GLY A 39 1.33 -28.55 -24.12
N TYR A 40 2.58 -28.82 -23.73
CA TYR A 40 3.75 -29.02 -24.58
C TYR A 40 4.44 -30.31 -24.14
N GLY A 41 5.13 -30.99 -25.05
CA GLY A 41 5.83 -32.25 -24.74
C GLY A 41 5.61 -33.30 -25.83
N PRO A 42 5.54 -34.60 -25.49
CA PRO A 42 5.33 -35.67 -26.48
C PRO A 42 3.97 -35.55 -27.18
N MET A 43 3.88 -36.18 -28.35
CA MET A 43 2.70 -36.18 -29.22
C MET A 43 1.51 -36.87 -28.51
N PRO A 44 0.38 -36.18 -28.28
CA PRO A 44 -0.78 -36.78 -27.63
C PRO A 44 -1.37 -37.91 -28.48
N ILE A 45 -1.92 -38.93 -27.83
CA ILE A 45 -2.48 -40.13 -28.47
C ILE A 45 -3.58 -39.79 -29.49
N TRP A 46 -4.32 -38.69 -29.25
CA TRP A 46 -5.37 -38.20 -30.16
C TRP A 46 -4.85 -37.40 -31.36
N MET A 47 -3.57 -37.03 -31.41
CA MET A 47 -2.98 -36.37 -32.57
C MET A 47 -2.41 -37.43 -33.51
N ASP A 48 -3.30 -38.20 -34.12
CA ASP A 48 -3.00 -39.40 -34.90
C ASP A 48 -3.07 -39.18 -36.43
N GLY A 49 -3.36 -37.96 -36.90
CA GLY A 49 -3.71 -37.69 -38.31
C GLY A 49 -5.05 -38.30 -38.74
N GLY A 50 -5.78 -38.93 -37.82
CA GLY A 50 -6.88 -39.84 -38.07
C GLY A 50 -8.24 -39.30 -37.59
N PRO A 51 -9.17 -40.19 -37.17
CA PRO A 51 -10.48 -39.77 -36.69
C PRO A 51 -10.41 -39.04 -35.34
N ASN A 52 -9.47 -39.40 -34.47
CA ASN A 52 -9.33 -38.77 -33.15
C ASN A 52 -8.85 -37.33 -33.28
N GLU A 53 -7.89 -37.06 -34.18
CA GLU A 53 -7.45 -35.69 -34.43
C GLU A 53 -8.60 -34.81 -34.98
N LYS A 54 -9.42 -35.37 -35.88
CA LYS A 54 -10.60 -34.66 -36.42
C LYS A 54 -11.64 -34.38 -35.33
N GLN A 55 -11.90 -35.34 -34.44
CA GLN A 55 -12.82 -35.17 -33.32
C GLN A 55 -12.35 -34.09 -32.35
N GLU A 56 -11.07 -34.12 -31.95
CA GLU A 56 -10.56 -33.14 -30.99
C GLU A 56 -10.46 -31.73 -31.59
N ARG A 57 -10.10 -31.63 -32.88
CA ARG A 57 -10.21 -30.36 -33.64
C ARG A 57 -11.63 -29.79 -33.62
N GLN A 58 -12.65 -30.65 -33.65
CA GLN A 58 -14.05 -30.23 -33.61
C GLN A 58 -14.48 -29.84 -32.18
N ASN A 59 -14.12 -30.62 -31.17
CA ASN A 59 -14.33 -30.30 -29.75
C ASN A 59 -13.78 -28.90 -29.42
N ILE A 60 -12.54 -28.62 -29.83
CA ILE A 60 -11.88 -27.32 -29.65
C ILE A 60 -12.62 -26.20 -30.41
N LYS A 61 -13.07 -26.43 -31.65
CA LYS A 61 -13.85 -25.43 -32.42
C LYS A 61 -15.17 -25.08 -31.72
N ASP A 62 -15.89 -26.06 -31.21
CA ASP A 62 -17.16 -25.84 -30.53
C ASP A 62 -16.97 -25.18 -29.16
N ALA A 63 -15.88 -25.47 -28.45
CA ALA A 63 -15.48 -24.73 -27.25
C ALA A 63 -15.21 -23.23 -27.56
N VAL A 64 -14.44 -22.91 -28.61
CA VAL A 64 -14.23 -21.50 -29.06
C VAL A 64 -15.57 -20.84 -29.42
N LYS A 65 -16.47 -21.55 -30.11
CA LYS A 65 -17.79 -21.05 -30.51
C LYS A 65 -18.72 -20.81 -29.31
N LYS A 66 -18.66 -21.66 -28.29
CA LYS A 66 -19.39 -21.51 -27.01
C LYS A 66 -18.90 -20.29 -26.24
N SER A 67 -17.58 -20.15 -26.07
CA SER A 67 -16.92 -19.02 -25.43
C SER A 67 -17.27 -17.68 -26.12
N PHE A 68 -17.17 -17.60 -27.44
CA PHE A 68 -17.56 -16.40 -28.20
C PHE A 68 -19.05 -16.07 -28.05
N ARG A 69 -19.94 -17.08 -28.05
CA ARG A 69 -21.38 -16.90 -27.81
C ARG A 69 -21.67 -16.40 -26.39
N GLN A 70 -20.96 -16.90 -25.37
CA GLN A 70 -21.08 -16.44 -23.99
C GLN A 70 -20.63 -14.97 -23.85
N LYS A 71 -19.47 -14.60 -24.40
CA LYS A 71 -18.98 -13.21 -24.41
C LYS A 71 -19.95 -12.25 -25.12
N LYS A 72 -20.54 -12.67 -26.26
CA LYS A 72 -21.57 -11.88 -26.96
C LYS A 72 -22.90 -11.79 -26.18
N LYS A 73 -23.32 -12.84 -25.47
CA LYS A 73 -24.50 -12.80 -24.58
C LYS A 73 -24.29 -11.84 -23.42
N PHE A 74 -23.11 -11.86 -22.79
CA PHE A 74 -22.77 -10.96 -21.67
C PHE A 74 -22.83 -9.47 -22.09
N GLN A 75 -22.17 -9.12 -23.20
CA GLN A 75 -22.24 -7.78 -23.79
C GLN A 75 -23.66 -7.37 -24.22
N ALA A 76 -24.49 -8.31 -24.68
CA ALA A 76 -25.89 -8.04 -25.01
C ALA A 76 -26.78 -7.86 -23.77
N HIS A 77 -26.48 -8.51 -22.64
CA HIS A 77 -27.17 -8.29 -21.37
C HIS A 77 -26.86 -6.91 -20.79
N GLN A 78 -25.59 -6.49 -20.76
CA GLN A 78 -25.20 -5.13 -20.35
C GLN A 78 -25.97 -4.06 -21.16
N ARG A 79 -26.02 -4.20 -22.49
CA ARG A 79 -26.77 -3.27 -23.37
C ARG A 79 -28.29 -3.33 -23.24
N ARG A 80 -28.86 -4.39 -22.63
CA ARG A 80 -30.31 -4.54 -22.42
C ARG A 80 -30.78 -4.04 -21.05
N GLY A 81 -29.94 -4.12 -20.01
CA GLY A 81 -30.21 -3.49 -18.71
C GLY A 81 -30.43 -1.99 -18.90
N HIS A 82 -29.48 -1.33 -19.57
CA HIS A 82 -29.45 0.12 -19.78
C HIS A 82 -30.68 0.71 -20.51
N LYS A 83 -31.47 -0.11 -21.23
CA LYS A 83 -32.70 0.32 -21.91
C LYS A 83 -33.99 0.14 -21.11
N LYS A 84 -33.96 -0.59 -19.98
CA LYS A 84 -35.18 -0.82 -19.18
C LYS A 84 -35.50 0.39 -18.29
N ASP A 85 -34.47 1.03 -17.73
CA ASP A 85 -34.60 2.16 -16.81
C ASP A 85 -35.08 3.46 -17.48
N THR A 86 -35.10 3.52 -18.82
CA THR A 86 -35.56 4.70 -19.58
C THR A 86 -37.08 4.73 -19.84
N SER A 87 -37.85 3.76 -19.35
CA SER A 87 -39.28 3.59 -19.74
C SER A 87 -40.31 3.68 -18.62
N GLN A 88 -39.92 3.95 -17.37
CA GLN A 88 -40.84 4.15 -16.24
C GLN A 88 -40.64 5.52 -15.58
N GLY A 89 -41.47 6.50 -15.94
CA GLY A 89 -41.51 7.78 -15.22
C GLY A 89 -41.97 9.01 -16.01
N ARG A 90 -43.22 9.06 -16.51
CA ARG A 90 -43.94 10.34 -16.66
C ARG A 90 -45.47 10.22 -16.84
N THR A 91 -46.16 10.57 -15.76
CA THR A 91 -47.54 11.07 -15.63
C THR A 91 -47.42 11.99 -14.40
N LEU A 92 -47.88 13.24 -14.32
CA LEU A 92 -48.98 14.03 -14.89
C LEU A 92 -48.63 15.55 -14.61
N PRO A 93 -49.57 16.51 -14.51
CA PRO A 93 -50.34 17.26 -15.54
C PRO A 93 -49.71 18.60 -16.00
N LYS A 94 -50.41 19.30 -16.91
CA LYS A 94 -50.16 20.71 -17.33
C LYS A 94 -50.72 21.74 -16.32
N PRO A 95 -50.19 22.97 -16.27
CA PRO A 95 -50.91 24.15 -15.78
C PRO A 95 -51.63 24.92 -16.92
N THR A 96 -52.69 25.65 -16.55
CA THR A 96 -53.49 26.56 -17.40
C THR A 96 -53.09 28.03 -17.22
N THR A 97 -53.57 28.89 -18.13
CA THR A 97 -53.14 30.30 -18.29
C THR A 97 -54.19 31.31 -17.79
N GLU A 98 -53.76 32.31 -17.01
CA GLU A 98 -54.43 33.59 -16.65
C GLU A 98 -53.38 34.45 -15.87
N GLY A 99 -53.43 35.79 -15.77
CA GLY A 99 -54.23 36.81 -16.48
C GLY A 99 -54.23 38.19 -15.76
N LEU A 100 -53.99 39.30 -16.49
CA LEU A 100 -54.14 40.73 -16.08
C LEU A 100 -53.21 41.26 -14.94
N GLU A 101 -53.06 42.58 -14.68
CA GLU A 101 -52.67 43.76 -15.50
C GLU A 101 -52.40 44.99 -14.58
N LEU A 102 -51.51 45.95 -14.97
CA LEU A 102 -51.42 47.37 -14.49
C LEU A 102 -51.07 47.64 -12.99
N SER A 103 -50.56 48.80 -12.51
CA SER A 103 -50.01 50.04 -13.11
C SER A 103 -49.09 50.84 -12.14
N GLU A 104 -48.14 51.60 -12.72
CA GLU A 104 -47.64 52.96 -12.38
C GLU A 104 -47.15 53.48 -10.99
N ASN A 105 -45.99 54.17 -11.06
CA ASN A 105 -45.53 55.42 -10.37
C ASN A 105 -45.32 55.40 -8.82
N SER A 106 -44.27 56.01 -8.24
CA SER A 106 -43.77 57.37 -8.48
C SER A 106 -42.27 57.58 -8.18
N GLU A 107 -41.72 58.70 -8.67
CA GLU A 107 -40.32 59.14 -8.57
C GLU A 107 -39.92 59.72 -7.19
N ILE A 108 -38.61 59.77 -6.91
CA ILE A 108 -37.90 60.93 -6.31
C ILE A 108 -36.43 60.90 -6.75
N ASN A 109 -35.88 62.07 -7.06
CA ASN A 109 -34.55 62.32 -7.60
C ASN A 109 -33.68 63.03 -6.53
N ILE A 110 -32.35 62.82 -6.51
CA ILE A 110 -31.31 63.87 -6.41
C ILE A 110 -29.90 63.22 -6.39
N ASN A 111 -28.99 63.81 -7.18
CA ASN A 111 -27.58 63.40 -7.31
C ASN A 111 -26.74 63.70 -6.07
N SER A 112 -25.71 62.88 -5.80
CA SER A 112 -24.34 63.41 -5.64
C SER A 112 -23.26 62.38 -6.03
N ARG A 113 -22.10 62.89 -6.45
CA ARG A 113 -20.90 62.16 -6.86
C ARG A 113 -19.78 62.55 -5.90
N ILE A 114 -19.01 61.60 -5.38
CA ILE A 114 -17.56 61.72 -5.13
C ILE A 114 -16.96 60.36 -4.71
N THR A 115 -15.75 60.10 -5.21
CA THR A 115 -14.91 58.92 -4.97
C THR A 115 -14.01 59.12 -3.75
N SER A 116 -13.87 58.10 -2.90
CA SER A 116 -12.61 57.77 -2.19
C SER A 116 -12.69 56.40 -1.51
N SER A 117 -11.58 55.66 -1.57
CA SER A 117 -11.38 54.28 -1.07
C SER A 117 -10.57 54.29 0.24
N PRO A 118 -10.16 53.13 0.80
CA PRO A 118 -10.95 52.01 1.31
C PRO A 118 -10.61 51.71 2.79
N THR A 119 -11.40 50.91 3.51
CA THR A 119 -10.93 50.23 4.75
C THR A 119 -11.58 48.85 4.90
N SER A 120 -10.79 47.90 5.40
CA SER A 120 -11.00 46.46 5.34
C SER A 120 -12.05 45.91 6.32
N SER A 121 -12.87 44.98 5.83
CA SER A 121 -13.47 43.91 6.62
C SER A 121 -13.53 42.63 5.76
N PRO A 122 -13.32 41.42 6.33
CA PRO A 122 -13.22 40.20 5.54
C PRO A 122 -14.61 39.71 5.10
N PRO A 123 -14.83 39.39 3.82
CA PRO A 123 -16.12 38.88 3.37
C PRO A 123 -16.32 37.44 3.84
N SER A 124 -17.39 37.23 4.60
CA SER A 124 -17.96 35.93 4.92
C SER A 124 -18.19 35.07 3.68
N PHE A 125 -18.04 33.75 3.82
CA PHE A 125 -18.43 32.77 2.80
C PHE A 125 -19.88 32.96 2.37
N GLN A 126 -20.11 33.60 1.22
CA GLN A 126 -21.40 33.66 0.56
C GLN A 126 -21.25 33.18 -0.88
N ASN A 127 -21.98 32.10 -1.19
CA ASN A 127 -22.53 31.73 -2.48
C ASN A 127 -21.70 32.14 -3.72
N ARG A 128 -20.77 31.27 -4.11
CA ARG A 128 -20.37 31.21 -5.52
C ARG A 128 -21.55 30.68 -6.32
N ASP A 129 -22.01 31.48 -7.28
CA ASP A 129 -23.06 31.10 -8.22
C ASP A 129 -22.76 29.77 -8.91
N LEU A 130 -23.74 28.87 -8.92
CA LEU A 130 -23.69 27.58 -9.60
C LEU A 130 -23.92 27.74 -11.11
N SER A 131 -22.99 28.40 -11.79
CA SER A 131 -22.98 28.48 -13.26
C SER A 131 -22.19 27.33 -13.87
N GLY A 132 -22.91 26.32 -14.37
CA GLY A 132 -22.47 25.51 -15.52
C GLY A 132 -21.27 24.57 -15.37
N HIS A 133 -20.74 24.32 -14.17
CA HIS A 133 -19.75 23.26 -14.00
C HIS A 133 -20.41 21.89 -14.09
N SER A 134 -19.92 21.06 -15.03
CA SER A 134 -20.24 19.63 -15.07
C SER A 134 -19.95 19.03 -13.70
N PHE A 135 -20.97 18.51 -13.03
CA PHE A 135 -20.76 17.68 -11.84
C PHE A 135 -19.81 16.54 -12.24
N ALA A 136 -18.82 16.26 -11.38
CA ALA A 136 -17.96 15.10 -11.57
C ALA A 136 -18.85 13.84 -11.64
N GLU A 137 -18.50 12.91 -12.52
CA GLU A 137 -19.28 11.69 -12.72
C GLU A 137 -19.43 10.95 -11.37
N PRO A 138 -20.67 10.65 -10.92
CA PRO A 138 -20.86 10.06 -9.60
C PRO A 138 -20.13 8.73 -9.45
N LEU A 139 -19.50 8.51 -8.30
CA LEU A 139 -18.88 7.23 -7.97
C LEU A 139 -19.91 6.10 -8.11
N GLN A 140 -19.58 5.08 -8.91
CA GLN A 140 -20.41 3.89 -9.02
C GLN A 140 -20.50 3.21 -7.66
N TYR A 141 -21.69 2.75 -7.29
CA TYR A 141 -21.97 2.16 -5.97
C TYR A 141 -20.99 1.04 -5.60
N ASP A 142 -20.63 0.18 -6.56
CA ASP A 142 -19.70 -0.93 -6.35
C ASP A 142 -18.28 -0.44 -6.01
N GLU A 143 -17.78 0.59 -6.71
CA GLU A 143 -16.48 1.21 -6.40
C GLU A 143 -16.53 1.96 -5.06
N ALA A 144 -17.63 2.65 -4.75
CA ALA A 144 -17.81 3.33 -3.47
C ALA A 144 -17.86 2.33 -2.29
N SER A 145 -18.48 1.16 -2.47
CA SER A 145 -18.49 0.09 -1.47
C SER A 145 -17.10 -0.50 -1.25
N LEU A 146 -16.33 -0.73 -2.32
CA LEU A 146 -14.93 -1.15 -2.24
C LEU A 146 -14.04 -0.08 -1.58
N LEU A 147 -14.27 1.21 -1.84
CA LEU A 147 -13.55 2.32 -1.24
C LEU A 147 -13.79 2.41 0.28
N MET A 148 -15.04 2.23 0.72
CA MET A 148 -15.37 2.13 2.15
C MET A 148 -14.72 0.89 2.76
N HIS A 149 -14.78 -0.28 2.10
CA HIS A 149 -14.12 -1.50 2.56
C HIS A 149 -12.59 -1.32 2.70
N TYR A 150 -11.96 -0.59 1.78
CA TYR A 150 -10.54 -0.22 1.90
C TYR A 150 -10.29 0.61 3.17
N LEU A 151 -11.07 1.67 3.39
CA LEU A 151 -10.89 2.57 4.52
C LEU A 151 -11.19 1.90 5.87
N ASP A 152 -12.20 1.03 5.94
CA ASP A 152 -12.67 0.46 7.22
C ASP A 152 -11.99 -0.85 7.59
N HIS A 153 -11.49 -1.62 6.62
CA HIS A 153 -10.89 -2.93 6.87
C HIS A 153 -9.45 -3.07 6.38
N VAL A 154 -9.13 -2.62 5.15
CA VAL A 154 -7.80 -2.87 4.57
C VAL A 154 -6.74 -1.93 5.12
N PHE A 155 -7.02 -0.63 5.17
CA PHE A 155 -6.08 0.37 5.69
C PHE A 155 -5.71 0.10 7.17
N PRO A 156 -6.65 -0.22 8.09
CA PRO A 156 -6.29 -0.63 9.45
C PRO A 156 -5.52 -1.95 9.52
N TYR A 157 -5.70 -2.86 8.56
CA TYR A 157 -4.93 -4.11 8.49
C TYR A 157 -3.49 -3.88 8.01
N GLN A 158 -3.28 -2.98 7.04
CA GLN A 158 -1.94 -2.58 6.57
C GLN A 158 -1.17 -1.77 7.63
N TYR A 159 -1.86 -0.94 8.41
CA TYR A 159 -1.27 0.01 9.35
C TYR A 159 -1.88 -0.14 10.77
N PRO A 160 -1.63 -1.28 11.44
CA PRO A 160 -2.35 -1.66 12.67
C PRO A 160 -2.15 -0.67 13.83
N CYS A 161 -0.99 0.00 13.89
CA CYS A 161 -0.66 0.95 14.96
C CYS A 161 -0.90 2.42 14.56
N PHE A 162 -1.61 2.69 13.45
CA PHE A 162 -1.90 4.05 12.96
C PHE A 162 -2.46 4.94 14.06
N ASP A 163 -1.68 5.95 14.47
CA ASP A 163 -2.09 6.82 15.56
C ASP A 163 -3.08 7.91 15.13
N LYS A 164 -4.37 7.62 15.27
CA LYS A 164 -5.49 8.56 15.04
C LYS A 164 -5.40 9.87 15.84
N ALA A 165 -4.66 9.92 16.96
CA ALA A 165 -4.47 11.15 17.73
C ALA A 165 -3.43 12.09 17.09
N ARG A 166 -2.51 11.55 16.28
CA ARG A 166 -1.44 12.30 15.59
C ARG A 166 -1.72 12.51 14.10
N TRP A 167 -2.48 11.59 13.48
CA TRP A 167 -2.69 11.56 12.04
C TRP A 167 -4.18 11.56 11.69
N SER A 168 -4.60 12.52 10.86
CA SER A 168 -5.88 12.42 10.16
C SER A 168 -5.75 11.54 8.92
N ARG A 169 -6.85 10.89 8.51
CA ARG A 169 -6.95 10.21 7.20
C ARG A 169 -7.38 11.17 6.07
N GLY A 170 -7.35 12.48 6.31
CA GLY A 170 -7.81 13.49 5.36
C GLY A 170 -6.94 13.54 4.09
N TRP A 171 -5.63 13.34 4.23
CA TRP A 171 -4.71 13.22 3.09
C TRP A 171 -5.05 11.98 2.23
N LEU A 172 -5.45 10.87 2.84
CA LEU A 172 -5.77 9.63 2.14
C LEU A 172 -7.05 9.80 1.32
N LEU A 173 -8.13 10.30 1.95
CA LEU A 173 -9.38 10.57 1.26
C LEU A 173 -9.20 11.59 0.12
N TRP A 174 -8.33 12.58 0.32
CA TRP A 174 -7.99 13.56 -0.72
C TRP A 174 -7.30 12.92 -1.93
N LEU A 175 -6.28 12.07 -1.76
CA LEU A 175 -5.64 11.34 -2.88
C LEU A 175 -6.66 10.42 -3.58
N LEU A 176 -7.43 9.64 -2.80
CA LEU A 176 -8.47 8.75 -3.33
C LEU A 176 -9.54 9.51 -4.16
N SER A 177 -9.91 10.73 -3.76
CA SER A 177 -10.89 11.55 -4.47
C SER A 177 -10.45 11.99 -5.88
N LYS A 178 -9.16 11.85 -6.22
CA LYS A 178 -8.62 12.21 -7.54
C LYS A 178 -8.90 11.17 -8.63
N ASN A 179 -9.41 9.97 -8.29
CA ASN A 179 -9.55 8.84 -9.21
C ASN A 179 -8.21 8.46 -9.91
N GLY A 180 -7.09 8.71 -9.21
CA GLY A 180 -5.73 8.50 -9.68
C GLY A 180 -5.27 7.03 -9.62
N PRO A 181 -3.96 6.76 -9.79
CA PRO A 181 -3.41 5.42 -9.63
C PRO A 181 -3.61 4.86 -8.22
N LEU A 182 -3.55 5.68 -7.15
CA LEU A 182 -3.79 5.19 -5.79
C LEU A 182 -5.22 4.68 -5.60
N TYR A 183 -6.21 5.40 -6.15
CA TYR A 183 -7.62 4.99 -6.09
C TYR A 183 -7.78 3.58 -6.65
N ARG A 184 -7.18 3.32 -7.83
CA ARG A 184 -7.23 2.00 -8.48
C ARG A 184 -6.48 0.93 -7.67
N ALA A 185 -5.30 1.23 -7.12
CA ALA A 185 -4.57 0.31 -6.25
C ALA A 185 -5.37 -0.05 -4.98
N SER A 186 -6.08 0.93 -4.41
CA SER A 186 -6.90 0.76 -3.20
C SER A 186 -8.15 -0.08 -3.45
N LEU A 187 -8.81 0.09 -4.61
CA LEU A 187 -9.90 -0.79 -5.04
C LEU A 187 -9.42 -2.23 -5.29
N GLY A 188 -8.23 -2.39 -5.88
CA GLY A 188 -7.57 -3.69 -6.05
C GLY A 188 -7.32 -4.38 -4.71
N LEU A 189 -6.71 -3.67 -3.75
CA LEU A 189 -6.51 -4.16 -2.38
C LEU A 189 -7.82 -4.51 -1.67
N ALA A 190 -8.88 -3.72 -1.83
CA ALA A 190 -10.21 -4.02 -1.28
C ALA A 190 -10.80 -5.31 -1.86
N ALA A 191 -10.80 -5.45 -3.18
CA ALA A 191 -11.31 -6.64 -3.85
C ALA A 191 -10.49 -7.90 -3.50
N LEU A 192 -9.16 -7.78 -3.40
CA LEU A 192 -8.27 -8.85 -2.94
C LEU A 192 -8.62 -9.30 -1.51
N HIS A 193 -8.82 -8.34 -0.59
CA HIS A 193 -9.22 -8.64 0.79
C HIS A 193 -10.61 -9.28 0.88
N GLN A 194 -11.61 -8.77 0.16
CA GLN A 194 -12.95 -9.37 0.10
C GLN A 194 -12.91 -10.82 -0.42
N ARG A 195 -12.15 -11.08 -1.49
CA ARG A 195 -11.98 -12.44 -2.03
C ARG A 195 -11.36 -13.38 -1.00
N SER A 196 -10.35 -12.91 -0.25
CA SER A 196 -9.70 -13.69 0.80
C SER A 196 -10.68 -14.12 1.91
N LEU A 197 -11.61 -13.22 2.29
CA LEU A 197 -12.64 -13.51 3.30
C LEU A 197 -13.76 -14.44 2.80
N LEU A 198 -14.17 -14.30 1.54
CA LEU A 198 -15.27 -15.09 0.96
C LEU A 198 -14.84 -16.50 0.50
N GLY A 199 -13.56 -16.70 0.22
CA GLY A 199 -13.05 -17.95 -0.37
C GLY A 199 -13.55 -18.22 -1.80
N GLU A 200 -14.22 -17.25 -2.42
CA GLU A 200 -14.83 -17.40 -3.73
C GLU A 200 -13.79 -17.32 -4.86
N MET A 201 -13.66 -18.41 -5.61
CA MET A 201 -12.99 -18.45 -6.90
C MET A 201 -13.86 -17.78 -7.98
N SER A 202 -13.97 -16.45 -7.92
CA SER A 202 -14.63 -15.68 -8.98
C SER A 202 -13.89 -15.89 -10.32
N ASN A 203 -14.62 -16.19 -11.39
CA ASN A 203 -14.02 -16.41 -12.72
C ASN A 203 -13.51 -15.11 -13.39
N HIS A 204 -13.63 -13.97 -12.71
CA HIS A 204 -13.14 -12.67 -13.13
C HIS A 204 -12.38 -12.03 -11.96
N PRO A 205 -11.04 -11.97 -12.01
CA PRO A 205 -10.23 -11.39 -10.95
C PRO A 205 -10.30 -9.86 -11.01
N LEU A 206 -11.35 -9.29 -10.41
CA LEU A 206 -11.61 -7.85 -10.36
C LEU A 206 -10.45 -7.09 -9.69
N GLU A 207 -9.80 -7.72 -8.71
CA GLU A 207 -8.63 -7.17 -8.04
C GLU A 207 -7.41 -7.03 -8.99
N LEU A 208 -7.23 -7.96 -9.94
CA LEU A 208 -6.19 -7.86 -10.97
C LEU A 208 -6.51 -6.82 -12.05
N GLU A 209 -7.79 -6.59 -12.35
CA GLU A 209 -8.22 -5.51 -13.25
C GLU A 209 -7.88 -4.14 -12.67
N PHE A 210 -8.25 -3.89 -11.41
CA PHE A 210 -7.90 -2.66 -10.71
C PHE A 210 -6.38 -2.49 -10.51
N HIS A 211 -5.65 -3.56 -10.18
CA HIS A 211 -4.19 -3.54 -10.12
C HIS A 211 -3.57 -3.15 -11.48
N THR A 212 -4.00 -3.78 -12.58
CA THR A 212 -3.47 -3.50 -13.92
C THR A 212 -3.68 -2.04 -14.30
N GLU A 213 -4.87 -1.49 -14.01
CA GLU A 213 -5.19 -0.08 -14.25
C GLU A 213 -4.38 0.86 -13.35
N ALA A 214 -4.10 0.47 -12.09
CA ALA A 214 -3.24 1.24 -11.18
C ALA A 214 -1.79 1.32 -11.69
N VAL A 215 -1.21 0.19 -12.10
CA VAL A 215 0.14 0.14 -12.71
C VAL A 215 0.19 0.97 -13.99
N ARG A 216 -0.84 0.87 -14.85
CA ARG A 216 -0.95 1.66 -16.08
C ARG A 216 -0.94 3.16 -15.81
N LYS A 217 -1.80 3.65 -14.90
CA LYS A 217 -1.85 5.06 -14.50
C LYS A 217 -0.57 5.54 -13.79
N LEU A 218 0.05 4.69 -12.97
CA LEU A 218 1.31 5.02 -12.30
C LEU A 218 2.45 5.17 -13.32
N HIS A 219 2.48 4.33 -14.35
CA HIS A 219 3.44 4.46 -15.44
C HIS A 219 3.23 5.75 -16.24
N GLU A 220 1.98 6.12 -16.56
CA GLU A 220 1.68 7.42 -17.19
C GLU A 220 2.25 8.59 -16.38
N PHE A 221 2.02 8.59 -15.06
CA PHE A 221 2.56 9.62 -14.16
C PHE A 221 4.09 9.67 -14.21
N LEU A 222 4.77 8.52 -14.07
CA LEU A 222 6.24 8.42 -14.14
C LEU A 222 6.82 8.84 -15.49
N THR A 223 6.12 8.63 -16.61
CA THR A 223 6.57 9.08 -17.94
C THR A 223 6.33 10.57 -18.21
N SER A 224 5.44 11.21 -17.44
CA SER A 224 5.02 12.59 -17.67
C SER A 224 5.83 13.65 -16.94
N ILE A 225 6.82 13.25 -16.12
CA ILE A 225 7.50 14.15 -15.17
C ILE A 225 9.01 13.85 -15.07
N ASP A 226 9.83 14.90 -15.00
CA ASP A 226 11.19 14.78 -14.49
C ASP A 226 11.18 14.77 -12.94
N ILE A 227 11.46 13.60 -12.37
CA ILE A 227 11.48 13.37 -10.91
C ILE A 227 12.56 14.23 -10.22
N THR A 228 13.61 14.65 -10.93
CA THR A 228 14.71 15.44 -10.37
C THR A 228 14.34 16.91 -10.13
N GLU A 229 13.33 17.43 -10.85
CA GLU A 229 12.85 18.82 -10.75
C GLU A 229 11.69 18.99 -9.76
N LEU A 230 11.11 17.89 -9.25
CA LEU A 230 9.95 17.95 -8.35
C LEU A 230 10.31 18.33 -6.92
N GLU A 231 9.59 19.31 -6.36
CA GLU A 231 9.60 19.56 -4.93
C GLU A 231 8.94 18.40 -4.14
N PRO A 232 9.37 18.13 -2.88
CA PRO A 232 8.77 17.10 -2.01
C PRO A 232 7.26 17.29 -1.74
N GLU A 233 6.73 18.50 -1.97
CA GLU A 233 5.33 18.85 -1.77
C GLU A 233 4.47 18.68 -3.05
N ASN A 234 5.07 18.22 -4.16
CA ASN A 234 4.38 17.99 -5.42
C ASN A 234 3.31 16.89 -5.30
N GLU A 235 2.07 17.21 -5.66
CA GLU A 235 0.93 16.30 -5.48
C GLU A 235 1.06 14.98 -6.27
N THR A 236 1.67 15.01 -7.44
CA THR A 236 1.83 13.82 -8.30
C THR A 236 2.91 12.90 -7.74
N LEU A 237 3.99 13.45 -7.18
CA LEU A 237 5.01 12.69 -6.46
C LEU A 237 4.43 11.98 -5.24
N VAL A 238 3.59 12.67 -4.46
CA VAL A 238 2.89 12.05 -3.32
C VAL A 238 2.01 10.88 -3.78
N GLU A 239 1.26 11.04 -4.87
CA GLU A 239 0.45 9.96 -5.44
C GLU A 239 1.34 8.79 -5.94
N ILE A 240 2.48 9.07 -6.59
CA ILE A 240 3.43 8.05 -7.07
C ILE A 240 3.92 7.17 -5.91
N ILE A 241 4.46 7.78 -4.85
CA ILE A 241 4.98 7.07 -3.68
C ILE A 241 3.86 6.29 -2.96
N THR A 242 2.71 6.94 -2.76
CA THR A 242 1.56 6.34 -2.06
C THR A 242 0.99 5.15 -2.85
N CYS A 243 0.85 5.26 -4.17
CA CYS A 243 0.43 4.16 -5.04
C CYS A 243 1.47 3.04 -5.08
N GLY A 244 2.77 3.37 -5.16
CA GLY A 244 3.83 2.36 -5.15
C GLY A 244 3.82 1.51 -3.87
N VAL A 245 3.63 2.12 -2.71
CA VAL A 245 3.44 1.42 -1.42
C VAL A 245 2.19 0.52 -1.43
N ALA A 246 1.09 0.98 -2.03
CA ALA A 246 -0.12 0.18 -2.18
C ALA A 246 0.09 -1.03 -3.13
N LEU A 247 0.85 -0.86 -4.22
CA LEU A 247 1.18 -1.95 -5.15
C LEU A 247 2.14 -2.98 -4.53
N ILE A 248 3.18 -2.55 -3.78
CA ILE A 248 4.03 -3.46 -3.00
C ILE A 248 3.16 -4.29 -2.04
N SER A 249 2.23 -3.63 -1.34
CA SER A 249 1.29 -4.32 -0.45
C SER A 249 0.41 -5.33 -1.19
N PHE A 250 -0.09 -4.97 -2.38
CA PHE A 250 -0.96 -5.83 -3.18
C PHE A 250 -0.25 -7.11 -3.61
N GLU A 251 0.98 -7.00 -4.14
CA GLU A 251 1.78 -8.14 -4.56
C GLU A 251 2.13 -9.08 -3.39
N VAL A 252 2.54 -8.51 -2.25
CA VAL A 252 2.84 -9.29 -1.04
C VAL A 252 1.59 -9.99 -0.49
N LEU A 253 0.44 -9.30 -0.45
CA LEU A 253 -0.83 -9.88 0.05
C LEU A 253 -1.48 -10.87 -0.93
N GLN A 254 -1.16 -10.79 -2.23
CA GLN A 254 -1.53 -11.81 -3.21
C GLN A 254 -0.66 -13.07 -3.09
N GLY A 255 0.50 -12.97 -2.43
CA GLY A 255 1.48 -14.04 -2.30
C GLY A 255 2.49 -14.11 -3.44
N SER A 256 2.72 -13.01 -4.18
CA SER A 256 3.83 -12.95 -5.14
C SER A 256 5.18 -13.02 -4.43
N THR A 257 6.11 -13.77 -5.01
CA THR A 257 7.48 -13.92 -4.52
C THR A 257 8.46 -12.90 -5.12
N ALA A 258 8.10 -12.25 -6.24
CA ALA A 258 9.05 -11.56 -7.12
C ALA A 258 8.57 -10.23 -7.73
N ASP A 259 7.27 -9.97 -7.79
CA ASP A 259 6.75 -8.80 -8.53
C ASP A 259 6.86 -7.50 -7.70
N TRP A 260 6.75 -7.61 -6.38
CA TRP A 260 6.88 -6.50 -5.44
C TRP A 260 8.25 -5.82 -5.45
N GLN A 261 9.33 -6.56 -5.76
CA GLN A 261 10.70 -6.04 -5.80
C GLN A 261 10.83 -4.89 -6.81
N SER A 262 10.10 -4.97 -7.94
CA SER A 262 10.14 -3.96 -9.00
C SER A 262 9.58 -2.62 -8.52
N HIS A 263 8.40 -2.65 -7.88
CA HIS A 263 7.76 -1.50 -7.26
C HIS A 263 8.61 -0.91 -6.13
N LEU A 264 9.13 -1.76 -5.23
CA LEU A 264 10.00 -1.31 -4.14
C LEU A 264 11.24 -0.60 -4.71
N SER A 265 11.95 -1.21 -5.65
CA SER A 265 13.19 -0.63 -6.19
C SER A 265 12.97 0.70 -6.90
N ALA A 266 11.82 0.87 -7.58
CA ALA A 266 11.44 2.16 -8.17
C ALA A 266 11.16 3.20 -7.08
N MET A 267 10.35 2.87 -6.07
CA MET A 267 9.99 3.83 -5.02
C MET A 267 11.18 4.23 -4.14
N THR A 268 12.07 3.29 -3.79
CA THR A 268 13.28 3.61 -3.03
C THR A 268 14.23 4.50 -3.82
N SER A 269 14.37 4.28 -5.14
CA SER A 269 15.16 5.14 -6.02
C SER A 269 14.63 6.58 -6.06
N ILE A 270 13.31 6.73 -6.22
CA ILE A 270 12.62 8.02 -6.20
C ILE A 270 12.84 8.72 -4.85
N ALA A 271 12.60 8.04 -3.74
CA ALA A 271 12.76 8.59 -2.39
C ALA A 271 14.19 9.08 -2.09
N VAL A 272 15.22 8.35 -2.56
CA VAL A 272 16.64 8.76 -2.43
C VAL A 272 16.97 9.98 -3.28
N THR A 273 16.42 10.08 -4.49
CA THR A 273 16.60 11.27 -5.34
C THR A 273 16.05 12.52 -4.65
N ILE A 274 14.84 12.43 -4.08
CA ILE A 274 14.17 13.55 -3.39
C ILE A 274 14.90 13.94 -2.10
N SER A 275 15.35 12.96 -1.30
CA SER A 275 16.05 13.25 -0.05
C SER A 275 17.43 13.91 -0.28
N ARG A 276 17.99 13.81 -1.49
CA ARG A 276 19.26 14.42 -1.88
C ARG A 276 19.12 15.79 -2.56
N GLN A 277 17.91 16.23 -2.88
CA GLN A 277 17.70 17.57 -3.43
C GLN A 277 18.11 18.63 -2.40
N PRO A 278 18.86 19.68 -2.79
CA PRO A 278 19.20 20.76 -1.88
C PRO A 278 17.92 21.49 -1.47
N GLN A 279 17.54 21.37 -0.20
CA GLN A 279 16.41 22.10 0.38
C GLN A 279 16.68 23.60 0.22
N LEU A 280 15.97 24.24 -0.71
CA LEU A 280 16.21 25.63 -1.09
C LEU A 280 15.78 26.58 0.04
N LEU A 281 16.68 26.84 0.99
CA LEU A 281 16.60 27.89 2.00
C LEU A 281 15.21 28.08 2.65
N LYS A 282 14.66 27.03 3.27
CA LYS A 282 13.61 27.22 4.29
C LYS A 282 14.26 27.91 5.50
N THR A 283 13.93 29.18 5.71
CA THR A 283 14.46 29.99 6.82
C THR A 283 14.13 29.36 8.18
N PRO A 284 15.03 29.44 9.20
CA PRO A 284 14.86 28.69 10.44
C PRO A 284 13.70 29.18 11.34
N ASP A 285 13.19 30.37 11.09
CA ASP A 285 12.33 31.11 12.02
C ASP A 285 10.82 30.85 11.81
N GLN A 286 10.40 29.60 12.01
CA GLN A 286 9.18 29.23 12.75
C GLN A 286 8.91 27.71 12.65
N PRO A 287 8.64 27.01 13.78
CA PRO A 287 8.05 25.68 13.69
C PRO A 287 6.65 25.80 13.07
N PRO A 288 6.32 25.07 11.98
CA PRO A 288 5.01 25.15 11.37
C PRO A 288 3.95 24.68 12.37
N LEU A 289 3.03 25.58 12.71
CA LEU A 289 1.87 25.28 13.55
C LEU A 289 1.14 24.05 12.97
N PRO A 290 0.70 23.07 13.79
CA PRO A 290 0.13 21.81 13.30
C PRO A 290 -1.04 21.95 12.32
N LEU A 291 -1.76 23.07 12.38
CA LEU A 291 -2.90 23.41 11.51
C LEU A 291 -2.51 23.85 10.08
N PHE A 292 -1.24 24.16 9.81
CA PHE A 292 -0.76 24.67 8.52
C PHE A 292 0.19 23.71 7.78
N ARG A 293 0.31 22.46 8.21
CA ARG A 293 1.05 21.43 7.47
C ARG A 293 0.34 21.11 6.16
N SER A 294 1.06 21.11 5.04
CA SER A 294 0.46 20.82 3.74
C SER A 294 -0.04 19.37 3.66
N ARG A 295 -1.09 19.13 2.85
CA ARG A 295 -1.66 17.78 2.64
C ARG A 295 -0.63 16.83 2.04
N ALA A 296 0.22 17.34 1.16
CA ALA A 296 1.32 16.60 0.54
C ALA A 296 2.40 16.24 1.56
N THR A 297 2.85 17.20 2.38
CA THR A 297 3.82 16.94 3.46
C THR A 297 3.31 15.87 4.42
N THR A 298 2.04 15.96 4.84
CA THR A 298 1.44 14.96 5.75
C THR A 298 1.39 13.56 5.14
N ALA A 299 1.06 13.44 3.85
CA ALA A 299 1.06 12.13 3.17
C ALA A 299 2.48 11.55 3.00
N MET A 300 3.49 12.40 2.76
CA MET A 300 4.89 11.97 2.62
C MET A 300 5.53 11.58 3.95
N GLU A 301 5.29 12.34 5.02
CA GLU A 301 5.73 11.98 6.38
C GLU A 301 5.13 10.64 6.84
N PHE A 302 3.97 10.24 6.32
CA PHE A 302 3.39 8.93 6.58
C PHE A 302 4.05 7.83 5.72
N HIS A 303 4.22 8.06 4.40
CA HIS A 303 4.67 7.03 3.49
C HIS A 303 6.17 6.79 3.44
N ILE A 304 7.01 7.79 3.69
CA ILE A 304 8.47 7.59 3.71
C ILE A 304 8.87 6.59 4.81
N PRO A 305 8.35 6.66 6.06
CA PRO A 305 8.56 5.62 7.06
C PRO A 305 7.98 4.24 6.67
N VAL A 306 6.81 4.18 6.02
CA VAL A 306 6.23 2.92 5.54
C VAL A 306 7.10 2.29 4.44
N LEU A 307 7.65 3.08 3.53
CA LEU A 307 8.55 2.60 2.50
C LEU A 307 9.88 2.11 3.11
N LEU A 308 10.41 2.81 4.12
CA LEU A 308 11.57 2.37 4.89
C LEU A 308 11.31 1.04 5.62
N TRP A 309 10.13 0.88 6.22
CA TRP A 309 9.70 -0.38 6.82
C TRP A 309 9.71 -1.54 5.80
N MET A 310 9.13 -1.31 4.62
CA MET A 310 9.11 -2.32 3.54
C MET A 310 10.52 -2.67 3.05
N ASP A 311 11.40 -1.68 2.86
CA ASP A 311 12.79 -1.89 2.44
C ASP A 311 13.57 -2.73 3.48
N LEU A 312 13.50 -2.36 4.76
CA LEU A 312 14.20 -3.07 5.84
C LEU A 312 13.76 -4.54 5.97
N LEU A 313 12.46 -4.83 5.87
CA LEU A 313 11.96 -6.21 5.90
C LEU A 313 12.30 -6.99 4.62
N ALA A 314 12.23 -6.33 3.46
CA ALA A 314 12.61 -6.92 2.18
C ALA A 314 14.07 -7.38 2.18
N CYS A 315 14.99 -6.54 2.65
CA CYS A 315 16.43 -6.82 2.66
C CYS A 315 16.81 -8.01 3.53
N ILE A 316 16.13 -8.23 4.65
CA ILE A 316 16.28 -9.45 5.45
C ILE A 316 15.77 -10.69 4.69
N ALA A 317 14.63 -10.58 4.02
CA ALA A 317 14.06 -11.69 3.24
C ALA A 317 14.90 -12.05 1.99
N THR A 318 15.49 -11.06 1.32
CA THR A 318 16.33 -11.24 0.11
C THR A 318 17.82 -11.44 0.41
N ARG A 319 18.26 -11.15 1.64
CA ARG A 319 19.68 -11.06 2.06
C ARG A 319 20.48 -9.98 1.32
N GLU A 320 19.81 -8.91 0.94
CA GLU A 320 20.40 -7.71 0.33
C GLU A 320 20.65 -6.63 1.40
N ARG A 321 21.32 -5.53 1.03
CA ARG A 321 21.39 -4.33 1.88
C ARG A 321 20.16 -3.45 1.67
N PRO A 322 19.73 -2.68 2.69
CA PRO A 322 18.76 -1.60 2.55
C PRO A 322 19.12 -0.68 1.38
N LYS A 323 18.12 -0.36 0.54
CA LYS A 323 18.25 0.56 -0.59
C LYS A 323 18.13 2.01 -0.14
N LEU A 324 17.38 2.22 0.95
CA LEU A 324 17.24 3.51 1.62
C LEU A 324 18.38 3.74 2.63
N PRO A 325 18.79 5.01 2.88
CA PRO A 325 19.81 5.36 3.85
C PRO A 325 19.26 5.27 5.29
N TYR A 326 18.91 4.06 5.73
CA TYR A 326 18.27 3.78 7.01
C TYR A 326 19.07 4.29 8.22
N ASP A 327 20.40 4.25 8.16
CA ASP A 327 21.29 4.68 9.24
C ASP A 327 21.22 6.20 9.47
N GLU A 328 21.09 6.97 8.38
CA GLU A 328 20.83 8.42 8.44
C GLU A 328 19.40 8.70 8.91
N TRP A 329 18.41 8.03 8.30
CA TRP A 329 16.98 8.29 8.54
C TRP A 329 16.49 7.83 9.92
N LEU A 330 17.11 6.81 10.52
CA LEU A 330 16.85 6.33 11.88
C LEU A 330 17.93 6.79 12.89
N GLY A 331 18.84 7.67 12.47
CA GLY A 331 19.88 8.25 13.32
C GLY A 331 19.36 9.33 14.28
N PRO A 332 20.27 10.09 14.93
CA PRO A 332 19.91 11.10 15.93
C PRO A 332 18.95 12.20 15.43
N SER A 333 18.95 12.47 14.13
CA SER A 333 18.10 13.48 13.47
C SER A 333 16.75 12.93 12.98
N CYS A 334 16.38 11.70 13.34
CA CYS A 334 15.15 11.05 12.89
C CYS A 334 13.90 11.86 13.29
N THR A 335 13.07 12.24 12.31
CA THR A 335 11.88 13.09 12.49
C THR A 335 10.57 12.33 12.67
N PHE A 336 10.61 11.00 12.56
CA PHE A 336 9.43 10.12 12.58
C PHE A 336 9.62 8.94 13.53
N GLN A 337 8.53 8.22 13.85
CA GLN A 337 8.57 7.05 14.72
C GLN A 337 7.73 5.92 14.14
N LEU A 338 8.38 4.82 13.75
CA LEU A 338 7.74 3.65 13.15
C LEU A 338 6.73 2.99 14.10
N ALA A 339 6.91 3.16 15.42
CA ALA A 339 5.98 2.68 16.44
C ALA A 339 4.55 3.23 16.27
N HIS A 340 4.40 4.48 15.82
CA HIS A 340 3.10 5.15 15.61
C HIS A 340 2.41 4.78 14.28
N ILE A 341 2.98 3.84 13.51
CA ILE A 341 2.49 3.42 12.19
C ILE A 341 2.44 1.88 12.13
N MET A 342 3.59 1.24 12.36
CA MET A 342 3.80 -0.22 12.24
C MET A 342 4.05 -0.93 13.59
N GLY A 343 4.13 -0.19 14.70
CA GLY A 343 4.23 -0.75 16.04
C GLY A 343 5.63 -1.06 16.57
N CYS A 344 6.67 -1.03 15.73
CA CYS A 344 8.05 -1.31 16.15
C CYS A 344 8.87 -0.04 16.43
N HIS A 345 9.69 -0.04 17.47
CA HIS A 345 10.61 1.07 17.78
C HIS A 345 11.71 1.23 16.72
N ASN A 346 12.11 2.49 16.48
CA ASN A 346 13.14 2.83 15.48
C ASN A 346 14.47 2.12 15.74
N SER A 347 14.87 1.92 17.00
CA SER A 347 16.10 1.20 17.37
C SER A 347 16.11 -0.25 16.87
N VAL A 348 15.01 -0.99 17.08
CA VAL A 348 14.86 -2.37 16.61
C VAL A 348 14.84 -2.43 15.08
N MET A 349 14.19 -1.46 14.42
CA MET A 349 14.19 -1.36 12.95
C MET A 349 15.57 -0.98 12.39
N LYS A 350 16.35 -0.17 13.10
CA LYS A 350 17.75 0.12 12.75
C LYS A 350 18.61 -1.14 12.87
N ALA A 351 18.49 -1.87 13.97
CA ALA A 351 19.17 -3.15 14.20
C ALA A 351 18.83 -4.21 13.14
N ILE A 352 17.61 -4.21 12.60
CA ILE A 352 17.22 -5.02 11.43
C ILE A 352 18.01 -4.63 10.17
N GLY A 353 18.18 -3.33 9.90
CA GLY A 353 19.03 -2.84 8.80
C GLY A 353 20.50 -3.18 8.99
N ASP A 354 21.02 -3.04 10.22
CA ASP A 354 22.40 -3.37 10.57
C ASP A 354 22.68 -4.88 10.47
N LEU A 355 21.70 -5.73 10.81
CA LEU A 355 21.76 -7.18 10.56
C LEU A 355 21.83 -7.50 9.06
N ALA A 356 21.05 -6.81 8.23
CA ALA A 356 21.09 -6.99 6.77
C ALA A 356 22.46 -6.59 6.19
N VAL A 357 23.03 -5.46 6.63
CA VAL A 357 24.40 -5.02 6.27
C VAL A 357 25.45 -6.03 6.70
N LEU A 358 25.37 -6.54 7.93
CA LEU A 358 26.29 -7.56 8.49
C LEU A 358 26.19 -8.88 7.73
N SER A 359 24.97 -9.33 7.41
CA SER A 359 24.73 -10.56 6.64
C SER A 359 25.31 -10.44 5.23
N GLN A 360 25.09 -9.32 4.53
CA GLN A 360 25.68 -9.14 3.20
C GLN A 360 27.20 -9.06 3.26
N TRP A 361 27.77 -8.36 4.24
CA TRP A 361 29.23 -8.29 4.42
C TRP A 361 29.86 -9.68 4.59
N LYS A 362 29.28 -10.53 5.46
CA LYS A 362 29.69 -11.93 5.58
C LYS A 362 29.63 -12.66 4.22
N SER A 363 28.51 -12.54 3.50
CA SER A 363 28.34 -13.20 2.20
C SER A 363 29.34 -12.72 1.14
N THR A 364 29.72 -11.45 1.12
CA THR A 364 30.72 -10.92 0.18
C THR A 364 32.14 -11.29 0.57
N SER A 365 32.52 -11.17 1.85
CA SER A 365 33.88 -11.49 2.29
C SER A 365 34.19 -12.99 2.23
N LEU A 366 33.19 -13.88 2.38
CA LEU A 366 33.35 -15.31 2.12
C LEU A 366 33.71 -15.66 0.66
N MET A 367 33.51 -14.74 -0.29
CA MET A 367 33.91 -14.94 -1.69
C MET A 367 35.34 -14.44 -1.98
N VAL A 368 35.92 -13.66 -1.06
CA VAL A 368 37.23 -12.98 -1.22
C VAL A 368 38.26 -13.45 -0.18
N ASP A 369 37.82 -14.20 0.84
CA ASP A 369 38.61 -14.66 2.00
C ASP A 369 39.23 -13.51 2.82
N ASP A 370 38.52 -12.39 2.87
CA ASP A 370 38.92 -11.12 3.52
C ASP A 370 37.84 -10.68 4.52
N LEU A 371 37.55 -11.53 5.50
CA LEU A 371 36.64 -11.22 6.62
C LEU A 371 37.46 -10.90 7.87
N ASP A 372 37.52 -9.63 8.26
CA ASP A 372 37.98 -9.25 9.60
C ASP A 372 37.02 -9.82 10.65
N LEU A 373 37.37 -10.99 11.19
CA LEU A 373 36.61 -11.70 12.21
C LEU A 373 36.42 -10.84 13.46
N ARG A 374 37.40 -10.01 13.83
CA ARG A 374 37.31 -9.16 15.02
C ARG A 374 36.26 -8.09 14.82
N GLN A 375 36.37 -7.30 13.75
CA GLN A 375 35.39 -6.25 13.44
C GLN A 375 33.98 -6.84 13.20
N PHE A 376 33.90 -8.04 12.60
CA PHE A 376 32.65 -8.77 12.44
C PHE A 376 32.01 -9.14 13.78
N HIS A 377 32.78 -9.68 14.73
CA HIS A 377 32.30 -10.01 16.07
C HIS A 377 31.93 -8.77 16.89
N GLU A 378 32.70 -7.68 16.80
CA GLU A 378 32.39 -6.39 17.45
C GLU A 378 31.05 -5.82 16.95
N ARG A 379 30.84 -5.73 15.62
CA ARG A 379 29.58 -5.23 15.03
C ARG A 379 28.40 -6.15 15.32
N ARG A 380 28.62 -7.47 15.36
CA ARG A 380 27.60 -8.45 15.76
C ARG A 380 27.18 -8.24 17.22
N GLN A 381 28.12 -8.07 18.13
CA GLN A 381 27.83 -7.86 19.56
C GLN A 381 27.06 -6.56 19.78
N GLN A 382 27.41 -5.48 19.08
CA GLN A 382 26.68 -4.21 19.16
C GLN A 382 25.18 -4.39 18.81
N ILE A 383 24.86 -5.12 17.73
CA ILE A 383 23.47 -5.40 17.34
C ILE A 383 22.77 -6.25 18.43
N GLU A 384 23.47 -7.21 19.03
CA GLU A 384 22.94 -8.05 20.12
C GLU A 384 22.61 -7.19 21.35
N ASP A 385 23.53 -6.31 21.77
CA ASP A 385 23.37 -5.41 22.92
C ASP A 385 22.26 -4.37 22.71
N GLU A 386 22.16 -3.77 21.52
CA GLU A 386 21.10 -2.80 21.17
C GLU A 386 19.70 -3.44 21.20
N LEU A 387 19.59 -4.70 20.78
CA LEU A 387 18.33 -5.46 20.78
C LEU A 387 17.92 -5.88 22.20
N GLU A 388 18.85 -6.36 23.02
CA GLU A 388 18.56 -6.69 24.42
C GLU A 388 18.18 -5.44 25.22
N LEU A 389 18.91 -4.31 25.05
CA LEU A 389 18.56 -3.03 25.66
C LEU A 389 17.15 -2.55 25.25
N ALA A 390 16.78 -2.70 23.97
CA ALA A 390 15.43 -2.38 23.51
C ALA A 390 14.35 -3.27 24.17
N MET A 391 14.65 -4.54 24.45
CA MET A 391 13.74 -5.44 25.14
C MET A 391 13.66 -5.15 26.66
N ASP A 392 14.77 -4.80 27.30
CA ASP A 392 14.78 -4.47 28.73
C ASP A 392 14.07 -3.14 29.03
N THR A 393 14.24 -2.14 28.15
CA THR A 393 13.54 -0.85 28.26
C THR A 393 12.06 -0.91 27.85
N THR A 394 11.62 -1.98 27.18
CA THR A 394 10.25 -2.15 26.68
C THR A 394 9.60 -3.40 27.31
N PRO A 395 9.06 -3.33 28.54
CA PRO A 395 8.48 -4.50 29.22
C PRO A 395 7.10 -4.90 28.66
N MET A 396 6.86 -6.22 28.49
CA MET A 396 5.60 -6.79 28.00
C MET A 396 4.35 -6.33 28.79
N VAL A 397 4.49 -6.22 30.11
CA VAL A 397 3.42 -5.82 31.02
C VAL A 397 3.81 -4.51 31.70
N PRO A 398 2.94 -3.48 31.76
CA PRO A 398 3.19 -2.31 32.60
C PRO A 398 3.35 -2.76 34.06
N MET A 399 4.47 -2.44 34.72
CA MET A 399 4.60 -2.72 36.15
C MET A 399 3.51 -1.95 36.92
N GLU A 400 2.68 -2.65 37.69
CA GLU A 400 1.56 -2.06 38.44
C GLU A 400 2.02 -1.15 39.61
N SER A 401 3.32 -0.99 39.82
CA SER A 401 3.93 -0.33 40.99
C SER A 401 3.82 1.20 41.02
N GLU A 402 3.32 1.87 39.96
CA GLU A 402 3.12 3.34 39.95
C GLU A 402 1.66 3.77 40.27
N ARG A 403 0.77 2.89 40.72
CA ARG A 403 -0.55 3.28 41.31
C ARG A 403 -0.43 3.82 42.74
N SER A 404 0.44 4.82 42.94
CA SER A 404 0.47 5.65 44.15
C SER A 404 -0.43 6.86 43.95
N LEU A 405 -1.29 7.16 44.94
CA LEU A 405 -2.28 8.24 44.90
C LEU A 405 -1.64 9.60 44.54
N PRO A 406 -2.20 10.39 43.60
CA PRO A 406 -1.65 11.71 43.28
C PRO A 406 -1.94 12.71 44.41
N ASN A 407 -0.90 13.26 45.02
CA ASN A 407 -1.02 14.38 45.96
C ASN A 407 -1.34 15.67 45.17
N PRO A 408 -2.37 16.46 45.53
CA PRO A 408 -2.92 17.50 44.66
C PRO A 408 -2.09 18.80 44.56
N SER A 409 -0.88 18.86 45.14
CA SER A 409 -0.16 20.12 45.42
C SER A 409 1.07 20.42 44.55
N THR A 410 1.36 19.64 43.49
CA THR A 410 2.54 19.87 42.63
C THR A 410 2.19 20.04 41.14
N ARG A 411 1.19 20.90 40.85
CA ARG A 411 0.84 21.30 39.47
C ARG A 411 1.69 22.48 38.99
N GLN A 412 2.96 22.23 38.64
CA GLN A 412 3.71 23.07 37.70
C GLN A 412 5.01 22.38 37.23
N ALA A 413 5.35 22.56 35.95
CA ALA A 413 6.65 22.26 35.33
C ALA A 413 7.09 20.79 35.16
N SER A 414 6.19 19.83 34.88
CA SER A 414 6.62 18.53 34.29
C SER A 414 5.66 17.84 33.30
N ASP A 415 4.65 18.55 32.77
CA ASP A 415 3.61 18.04 31.84
C ASP A 415 4.10 17.75 30.39
N GLN A 416 5.33 17.25 30.24
CA GLN A 416 5.91 16.75 28.97
C GLN A 416 6.46 15.32 29.12
N ARG A 417 5.96 14.56 30.10
CA ARG A 417 6.40 13.19 30.40
C ARG A 417 5.38 12.13 29.98
N LYS A 418 5.91 11.02 29.46
CA LYS A 418 5.21 9.75 29.16
C LYS A 418 3.98 9.93 28.25
N SER A 419 4.21 9.97 26.93
CA SER A 419 3.19 9.43 26.02
C SER A 419 2.93 7.99 26.44
N GLU A 420 1.68 7.62 26.71
CA GLU A 420 1.33 6.25 27.09
C GLU A 420 1.53 5.31 25.90
N GLU A 421 2.76 4.83 25.78
CA GLU A 421 3.22 3.85 24.80
C GLU A 421 2.31 2.62 24.85
N ARG A 422 1.67 2.33 23.72
CA ARG A 422 0.53 1.43 23.71
C ARG A 422 1.00 -0.03 23.87
N PRO A 423 0.21 -0.90 24.53
CA PRO A 423 0.63 -2.28 24.79
C PRO A 423 0.90 -3.10 23.52
N ASP A 424 0.21 -2.79 22.40
CA ASP A 424 0.49 -3.39 21.09
C ASP A 424 1.88 -3.02 20.56
N GLN A 425 2.30 -1.76 20.70
CA GLN A 425 3.64 -1.30 20.27
C GLN A 425 4.75 -2.03 21.04
N ARG A 426 4.57 -2.24 22.35
CA ARG A 426 5.53 -3.01 23.16
C ARG A 426 5.64 -4.45 22.69
N CYS A 427 4.52 -5.12 22.45
CA CYS A 427 4.50 -6.49 21.95
C CYS A 427 5.19 -6.61 20.59
N ILE A 428 4.82 -5.75 19.63
CA ILE A 428 5.37 -5.76 18.28
C ILE A 428 6.88 -5.52 18.33
N THR A 429 7.33 -4.49 19.04
CA THR A 429 8.76 -4.18 19.22
C THR A 429 9.55 -5.37 19.76
N ARG A 430 9.04 -6.05 20.79
CA ARG A 430 9.70 -7.23 21.38
C ARG A 430 9.69 -8.46 20.47
N ILE A 431 8.61 -8.70 19.73
CA ILE A 431 8.54 -9.79 18.75
C ILE A 431 9.58 -9.57 17.65
N PHE A 432 9.66 -8.35 17.10
CA PHE A 432 10.70 -8.01 16.12
C PHE A 432 12.10 -8.11 16.71
N ALA A 433 12.35 -7.61 17.93
CA ALA A 433 13.66 -7.70 18.57
C ALA A 433 14.11 -9.15 18.78
N ALA A 434 13.23 -10.00 19.33
CA ALA A 434 13.51 -11.43 19.49
C ALA A 434 13.71 -12.15 18.15
N ALA A 435 12.98 -11.77 17.10
CA ALA A 435 13.13 -12.34 15.76
C ALA A 435 14.48 -11.94 15.13
N THR A 436 14.91 -10.69 15.30
CA THR A 436 16.22 -10.20 14.86
C THR A 436 17.34 -10.90 15.62
N LEU A 437 17.22 -11.09 16.94
CA LEU A 437 18.17 -11.90 17.74
C LEU A 437 18.24 -13.35 17.25
N ALA A 438 17.11 -13.97 16.89
CA ALA A 438 17.09 -15.33 16.34
C ALA A 438 17.77 -15.45 14.96
N GLN A 439 17.63 -14.42 14.12
CA GLN A 439 18.35 -14.37 12.83
C GLN A 439 19.84 -14.06 13.02
N LEU A 440 20.19 -13.12 13.91
CA LEU A 440 21.57 -12.85 14.30
C LEU A 440 22.26 -14.13 14.82
N ALA A 441 21.59 -14.94 15.63
CA ALA A 441 22.10 -16.24 16.10
C ALA A 441 22.42 -17.26 14.97
N ALA A 442 21.85 -17.10 13.77
CA ALA A 442 22.21 -17.88 12.58
C ALA A 442 23.41 -17.28 11.80
N VAL A 443 23.67 -15.97 11.94
CA VAL A 443 24.76 -15.24 11.29
C VAL A 443 26.05 -15.33 12.16
N ASN A 444 26.60 -16.53 12.30
CA ASN A 444 27.88 -16.79 12.98
C ASN A 444 29.05 -16.75 11.98
N ALA A 445 30.27 -16.42 12.43
CA ALA A 445 31.47 -16.55 11.60
C ALA A 445 31.78 -18.03 11.32
N ASP A 446 31.86 -18.85 12.36
CA ASP A 446 32.25 -20.27 12.26
C ASP A 446 31.11 -21.23 11.91
N VAL A 447 31.45 -22.29 11.18
CA VAL A 447 30.56 -23.41 10.81
C VAL A 447 30.49 -24.48 11.93
N SER A 448 30.46 -24.06 13.20
CA SER A 448 30.32 -24.99 14.33
C SER A 448 28.85 -25.42 14.51
N ASN A 449 28.50 -26.56 13.93
CA ASN A 449 27.11 -27.00 13.78
C ASN A 449 26.36 -27.28 15.10
N ASP A 450 27.04 -27.66 16.18
CA ASP A 450 26.38 -28.19 17.38
C ASP A 450 25.99 -27.10 18.41
N MET A 451 26.89 -26.13 18.65
CA MET A 451 26.61 -25.00 19.54
C MET A 451 25.70 -23.95 18.90
N SER A 452 25.84 -23.70 17.60
CA SER A 452 24.94 -22.80 16.85
C SER A 452 23.49 -23.29 16.90
N SER A 453 23.26 -24.59 16.67
CA SER A 453 21.93 -25.22 16.73
C SER A 453 21.24 -25.01 18.08
N THR A 454 21.97 -25.10 19.20
CA THR A 454 21.40 -24.87 20.54
C THR A 454 21.07 -23.40 20.81
N ARG A 455 21.91 -22.45 20.35
CA ARG A 455 21.62 -21.00 20.44
C ARG A 455 20.39 -20.62 19.63
N ILE A 456 20.30 -21.08 18.37
CA ILE A 456 19.16 -20.83 17.48
C ILE A 456 17.86 -21.39 18.08
N ARG A 457 17.87 -22.62 18.62
CA ARG A 457 16.67 -23.19 19.29
C ARG A 457 16.18 -22.34 20.48
N ARG A 458 17.08 -21.78 21.29
CA ARG A 458 16.71 -20.88 22.39
C ARG A 458 16.12 -19.56 21.89
N ALA A 459 16.75 -18.94 20.88
CA ALA A 459 16.25 -17.69 20.32
C ALA A 459 14.88 -17.85 19.65
N VAL A 460 14.66 -18.94 18.88
CA VAL A 460 13.34 -19.28 18.32
C VAL A 460 12.31 -19.54 19.44
N SER A 461 12.70 -20.19 20.53
CA SER A 461 11.82 -20.38 21.69
C SER A 461 11.41 -19.06 22.35
N ARG A 462 12.31 -18.07 22.39
CA ARG A 462 12.03 -16.70 22.86
C ARG A 462 11.02 -16.01 21.94
N VAL A 463 11.20 -16.08 20.61
CA VAL A 463 10.23 -15.53 19.64
C VAL A 463 8.84 -16.12 19.85
N ILE A 464 8.73 -17.44 20.00
CA ILE A 464 7.45 -18.12 20.27
C ILE A 464 6.84 -17.66 21.59
N LEU A 465 7.65 -17.39 22.62
CA LEU A 465 7.19 -16.87 23.90
C LEU A 465 6.64 -15.44 23.77
N GLU A 466 7.36 -14.54 23.12
CA GLU A 466 6.91 -13.15 22.91
C GLU A 466 5.59 -13.10 22.11
N ILE A 467 5.44 -13.93 21.06
CA ILE A 467 4.19 -14.06 20.29
C ILE A 467 3.04 -14.58 21.16
N LYS A 468 3.29 -15.60 22.00
CA LYS A 468 2.28 -16.14 22.92
C LYS A 468 1.84 -15.13 23.98
N MET A 469 2.79 -14.35 24.52
CA MET A 469 2.50 -13.31 25.51
C MET A 469 1.68 -12.17 24.90
N ALA A 470 2.01 -11.73 23.68
CA ALA A 470 1.21 -10.75 22.95
C ALA A 470 -0.24 -11.20 22.74
N GLY A 471 -0.45 -12.49 22.42
CA GLY A 471 -1.79 -13.08 22.28
C GLY A 471 -2.56 -13.28 23.60
N GLN A 472 -1.92 -13.09 24.76
CA GLN A 472 -2.54 -13.20 26.08
C GLN A 472 -2.96 -11.84 26.68
N ILE A 473 -2.56 -10.72 26.08
CA ILE A 473 -3.00 -9.39 26.53
C ILE A 473 -4.50 -9.26 26.24
N PRO A 474 -5.35 -8.98 27.25
CA PRO A 474 -6.78 -8.90 27.05
C PRO A 474 -7.17 -7.82 26.03
N ALA A 475 -8.01 -8.19 25.05
CA ALA A 475 -8.57 -7.27 24.05
C ALA A 475 -9.47 -6.15 24.64
N GLU A 476 -9.56 -6.03 25.97
CA GLU A 476 -10.42 -5.09 26.69
C GLU A 476 -9.95 -3.65 26.57
N ILE A 477 -8.66 -3.40 26.30
CA ILE A 477 -8.12 -2.05 26.06
C ILE A 477 -8.62 -1.46 24.72
N ASN A 478 -9.06 -2.31 23.77
CA ASN A 478 -9.58 -1.86 22.46
C ASN A 478 -11.10 -1.59 22.43
N LYS A 479 -11.82 -1.77 23.53
CA LYS A 479 -13.29 -1.52 23.60
C LYS A 479 -13.67 -0.03 23.57
N GLY A 480 -12.70 0.89 23.51
CA GLY A 480 -12.95 2.34 23.44
C GLY A 480 -13.49 2.85 22.09
N SER A 481 -13.29 2.13 20.98
CA SER A 481 -13.64 2.63 19.63
C SER A 481 -14.95 2.08 19.04
N LEU A 482 -15.72 1.30 19.81
CA LEU A 482 -16.96 0.64 19.36
C LEU A 482 -18.21 0.98 20.22
N LYS A 483 -18.10 1.99 21.09
CA LYS A 483 -19.21 2.50 21.91
C LYS A 483 -19.70 3.88 21.46
N HIS A 484 -19.97 4.06 20.17
CA HIS A 484 -20.90 5.06 19.65
C HIS A 484 -21.43 4.58 18.30
N SER A 485 -22.51 3.80 18.36
CA SER A 485 -23.48 3.65 17.27
C SER A 485 -24.47 4.83 17.30
#